data_AF-A0A560VU81-F1
#
_entry.id   AF-A0A560VU81-F1
#
_cell.length_a   1.000
_cell.length_b   1.000
_cell.length_c   1.000
_cell.angle_alpha   90.00
_cell.angle_beta   90.00
_cell.angle_gamma   90.00
#
_symmetry.space_group_name_H-M   'P 1'
#
loop_
_entity.id
_entity.type
_entity.pdbx_description
1 polymer ?
#
loop_
_entity_poly.entity_id
_entity_poly.type
_entity_poly.pdbx_seq_one_letter_code
_entity_poly.pdbx_strand_id
1 'polypeptide(L)'
;MTQAMPLLFDFSPFVGQSERYVELIKQFSAAHAFRSAHVSELLLEDDFHRRPLRPEDFEFLKFQKPVRMHNVSRLPALASGRTLLSIYELGVARLPRSADAEEWQHFSGFYGDDVQVFGAQIVPFLEAYAFEYLSQEQALEAEPAAAAARLKRIVDDETAFWGENFARLMRNDYLQEGLRFITVQRWALAPSRRRALARATASGFLDMLPESLRPQLQGDLPSDTLLEKVAASVGVTRQQHAYWQFYLPTSTAKANLLYALGRRPDRAFGLVGAAFAAEAEWLAFGAALERACAHLVPAGREPGEFARRADELVARFEQALQAIAAQFGTPAYTQAVQGAAAAERLCERARWDLGEQLLWLSSIRHYIKFAHRISERIDVECPGIDRETFVEPFEMCSTTHVHNDHRLVTIEEGQMLFWGNVGMQLKMNVGDKVLIPDGRLHGSTVLSGECTYHQPIIPNDWVQALVAELDANAKAGASA
;
A
#
# COMPACT_ATOMS: atom_id res chain seq x y z
N MET A 1 -32.37 -18.96 -17.58
CA MET A 1 -31.96 -17.90 -16.63
C MET A 1 -30.43 -17.93 -16.59
N THR A 2 -29.76 -16.96 -17.20
CA THR A 2 -28.30 -16.82 -17.07
C THR A 2 -28.01 -16.37 -15.64
N GLN A 3 -27.52 -17.29 -14.81
CA GLN A 3 -27.05 -16.95 -13.47
C GLN A 3 -25.91 -15.94 -13.66
N ALA A 4 -26.09 -14.71 -13.17
CA ALA A 4 -25.04 -13.70 -13.21
C ALA A 4 -23.84 -14.24 -12.41
N MET A 5 -22.66 -14.21 -13.02
CA MET A 5 -21.44 -14.66 -12.37
C MET A 5 -21.18 -13.80 -11.13
N PRO A 6 -20.81 -14.42 -9.98
CA PRO A 6 -20.57 -13.66 -8.76
C PRO A 6 -19.33 -12.77 -8.93
N LEU A 7 -19.46 -11.51 -8.51
CA LEU A 7 -18.35 -10.56 -8.45
C LEU A 7 -17.27 -11.07 -7.48
N LEU A 8 -16.01 -10.68 -7.71
CA LEU A 8 -14.93 -10.95 -6.75
C LEU A 8 -15.20 -10.29 -5.39
N PHE A 9 -15.77 -9.09 -5.42
CA PHE A 9 -16.16 -8.29 -4.27
C PHE A 9 -17.44 -7.52 -4.60
N ASP A 10 -18.40 -7.53 -3.68
CA ASP A 10 -19.71 -6.90 -3.85
C ASP A 10 -20.09 -6.24 -2.52
N PHE A 11 -20.24 -4.91 -2.51
CA PHE A 11 -20.62 -4.16 -1.31
C PHE A 11 -22.14 -4.04 -1.15
N SER A 12 -22.94 -4.41 -2.16
CA SER A 12 -24.39 -4.30 -2.12
C SER A 12 -25.05 -4.96 -0.90
N PRO A 13 -24.58 -6.12 -0.37
CA PRO A 13 -25.18 -6.73 0.81
C PRO A 13 -25.00 -5.90 2.09
N PHE A 14 -24.02 -4.98 2.13
CA PHE A 14 -23.66 -4.20 3.30
C PHE A 14 -24.22 -2.76 3.28
N VAL A 15 -24.91 -2.37 2.21
CA VAL A 15 -25.55 -1.06 2.11
C VAL A 15 -26.54 -0.89 3.25
N GLY A 16 -26.42 0.23 3.98
CA GLY A 16 -27.25 0.54 5.15
C GLY A 16 -26.82 -0.17 6.44
N GLN A 17 -25.73 -0.94 6.44
CA GLN A 17 -25.25 -1.66 7.63
C GLN A 17 -23.99 -1.03 8.26
N SER A 18 -23.51 0.11 7.74
CA SER A 18 -22.21 0.68 8.12
C SER A 18 -22.07 0.95 9.62
N GLU A 19 -23.10 1.43 10.30
CA GLU A 19 -23.05 1.71 11.75
C GLU A 19 -22.71 0.46 12.57
N ARG A 20 -23.35 -0.67 12.26
CA ARG A 20 -23.05 -1.96 12.90
C ARG A 20 -21.60 -2.36 12.71
N TYR A 21 -21.07 -2.22 11.50
CA TYR A 21 -19.70 -2.62 11.20
C TYR A 21 -18.65 -1.66 11.77
N VAL A 22 -18.96 -0.36 11.83
CA VAL A 22 -18.11 0.62 12.54
C VAL A 22 -17.99 0.25 14.01
N GLU A 23 -19.09 -0.12 14.67
CA GLU A 23 -19.05 -0.56 16.06
C GLU A 23 -18.18 -1.82 16.25
N LEU A 24 -18.30 -2.81 15.37
CA LEU A 24 -17.43 -3.98 15.40
C LEU A 24 -15.95 -3.62 15.17
N ILE A 25 -15.65 -2.70 14.25
CA ILE A 25 -14.29 -2.21 14.00
C ILE A 25 -13.72 -1.52 15.24
N LYS A 26 -14.53 -0.72 15.95
CA LYS A 26 -14.13 -0.11 17.23
C LYS A 26 -13.81 -1.16 18.28
N GLN A 27 -14.66 -2.18 18.42
CA GLN A 27 -14.41 -3.30 19.35
C GLN A 27 -13.14 -4.09 19.00
N PHE A 28 -12.91 -4.36 17.72
CA PHE A 28 -11.67 -5.00 17.25
C PHE A 28 -10.43 -4.16 17.58
N SER A 29 -10.46 -2.88 17.21
CA SER A 29 -9.33 -1.95 17.37
C SER A 29 -9.08 -1.50 18.82
N ALA A 30 -9.98 -1.83 19.75
CA ALA A 30 -9.79 -1.58 21.17
C ALA A 30 -8.74 -2.50 21.83
N ALA A 31 -8.36 -3.61 21.19
CA ALA A 31 -7.30 -4.47 21.71
C ALA A 31 -5.96 -3.72 21.77
N HIS A 32 -5.15 -3.96 22.82
CA HIS A 32 -3.93 -3.18 23.09
C HIS A 32 -2.95 -3.17 21.91
N ALA A 33 -2.86 -4.27 21.16
CA ALA A 33 -2.07 -4.38 19.94
C ALA A 33 -2.35 -3.29 18.91
N PHE A 34 -3.57 -2.74 18.87
CA PHE A 34 -4.08 -1.88 17.82
C PHE A 34 -4.18 -0.39 18.19
N ARG A 35 -3.83 -0.01 19.42
CA ARG A 35 -3.80 1.39 19.89
C ARG A 35 -2.93 2.27 19.00
N SER A 36 -3.11 3.58 19.04
CA SER A 36 -2.23 4.53 18.35
C SER A 36 -0.77 4.41 18.80
N ALA A 37 0.15 4.71 17.88
CA ALA A 37 1.58 4.64 18.11
C ALA A 37 2.06 5.76 19.04
N HIS A 38 2.98 5.43 19.95
CA HIS A 38 3.79 6.42 20.65
C HIS A 38 4.96 6.90 19.77
N VAL A 39 5.61 7.99 20.18
CA VAL A 39 6.82 8.52 19.50
C VAL A 39 7.92 7.46 19.35
N SER A 40 8.10 6.61 20.36
CA SER A 40 9.08 5.52 20.34
C SER A 40 8.70 4.38 19.39
N GLU A 41 7.46 4.34 18.91
CA GLU A 41 6.91 3.30 18.04
C GLU A 41 6.88 3.75 16.56
N LEU A 42 7.66 4.77 16.17
CA LEU A 42 7.83 5.17 14.77
C LEU A 42 8.23 3.96 13.90
N LEU A 43 9.13 3.13 14.45
CA LEU A 43 9.37 1.76 14.02
C LEU A 43 8.99 0.82 15.14
N LEU A 44 8.43 -0.35 14.82
CA LEU A 44 7.90 -1.28 15.83
C LEU A 44 8.94 -2.26 16.40
N GLU A 45 10.24 -2.01 16.22
CA GLU A 45 11.32 -2.84 16.82
C GLU A 45 11.11 -4.37 16.68
N ASP A 46 10.72 -4.83 15.49
CA ASP A 46 10.40 -6.24 15.18
C ASP A 46 9.28 -6.88 16.01
N ASP A 47 8.46 -6.07 16.67
CA ASP A 47 7.21 -6.51 17.32
C ASP A 47 6.13 -6.80 16.26
N PHE A 48 5.89 -8.08 16.02
CA PHE A 48 4.88 -8.53 15.06
C PHE A 48 3.45 -8.30 15.55
N HIS A 49 3.25 -8.39 16.86
CA HIS A 49 1.95 -8.35 17.54
C HIS A 49 1.47 -6.91 17.77
N ARG A 50 2.28 -5.91 17.43
CA ARG A 50 1.93 -4.49 17.46
C ARG A 50 1.51 -3.99 16.08
N ARG A 51 0.34 -3.36 15.97
CA ARG A 51 -0.24 -2.85 14.69
C ARG A 51 -1.07 -1.57 14.91
N PRO A 52 -0.47 -0.39 15.00
CA PRO A 52 -1.24 0.85 15.22
C PRO A 52 -2.37 1.06 14.18
N LEU A 53 -3.63 1.10 14.62
CA LEU A 53 -4.79 1.28 13.75
C LEU A 53 -5.41 2.68 13.81
N ARG A 54 -4.99 3.52 14.75
CA ARG A 54 -5.63 4.83 15.06
C ARG A 54 -7.13 4.68 15.35
N PRO A 55 -7.52 4.01 16.45
CA PRO A 55 -8.93 3.77 16.77
C PRO A 55 -9.81 5.04 16.76
N GLU A 56 -9.22 6.19 17.10
CA GLU A 56 -9.84 7.52 17.02
C GLU A 56 -10.38 7.87 15.63
N ASP A 57 -9.79 7.35 14.55
CA ASP A 57 -10.26 7.59 13.19
C ASP A 57 -11.66 6.98 12.95
N PHE A 58 -12.00 5.91 13.66
CA PHE A 58 -13.29 5.23 13.53
C PHE A 58 -14.45 5.99 14.17
N GLU A 59 -14.19 7.09 14.88
CA GLU A 59 -15.26 7.98 15.36
C GLU A 59 -15.93 8.75 14.22
N PHE A 60 -15.18 9.07 13.16
CA PHE A 60 -15.67 9.87 12.04
C PHE A 60 -15.69 9.13 10.70
N LEU A 61 -14.95 8.02 10.55
CA LEU A 61 -15.04 7.17 9.36
C LEU A 61 -16.39 6.42 9.32
N LYS A 62 -17.26 6.80 8.37
CA LYS A 62 -18.64 6.28 8.28
C LYS A 62 -18.81 4.99 7.47
N PHE A 63 -17.82 4.61 6.64
CA PHE A 63 -17.88 3.43 5.75
C PHE A 63 -19.20 3.27 4.94
N GLN A 64 -19.82 4.38 4.55
CA GLN A 64 -21.11 4.37 3.83
C GLN A 64 -20.96 4.08 2.35
N LYS A 65 -19.82 4.44 1.76
CA LYS A 65 -19.52 4.26 0.35
C LYS A 65 -18.17 3.56 0.22
N PRO A 66 -18.10 2.47 -0.57
CA PRO A 66 -16.88 1.71 -0.74
C PRO A 66 -15.79 2.55 -1.39
N VAL A 67 -14.55 2.10 -1.23
CA VAL A 67 -13.38 2.70 -1.86
C VAL A 67 -13.57 2.69 -3.38
N ARG A 68 -13.13 3.76 -4.03
CA ARG A 68 -13.19 4.00 -5.47
C ARG A 68 -11.78 4.23 -6.00
N MET A 69 -11.60 4.00 -7.30
CA MET A 69 -10.31 4.14 -7.96
C MET A 69 -9.59 5.48 -7.66
N HIS A 70 -10.32 6.60 -7.65
CA HIS A 70 -9.76 7.93 -7.42
C HIS A 70 -9.47 8.27 -5.94
N ASN A 71 -9.90 7.45 -4.97
CA ASN A 71 -9.70 7.72 -3.55
C ASN A 71 -8.95 6.60 -2.80
N VAL A 72 -8.26 5.72 -3.53
CA VAL A 72 -7.47 4.59 -2.99
C VAL A 72 -6.29 5.00 -2.08
N SER A 73 -5.84 6.26 -2.12
CA SER A 73 -4.77 6.78 -1.25
C SER A 73 -5.30 7.50 0.00
N ARG A 74 -6.63 7.62 0.14
CA ARG A 74 -7.27 8.38 1.22
C ARG A 74 -7.49 7.57 2.48
N LEU A 75 -7.88 8.24 3.56
CA LEU A 75 -7.94 7.65 4.90
C LEU A 75 -8.80 6.40 4.99
N PRO A 76 -10.00 6.31 4.35
CA PRO A 76 -10.80 5.09 4.41
C PRO A 76 -10.09 3.86 3.80
N ALA A 77 -9.27 4.05 2.75
CA ALA A 77 -8.48 2.99 2.15
C ALA A 77 -7.30 2.59 3.05
N LEU A 78 -6.63 3.55 3.68
CA LEU A 78 -5.56 3.28 4.64
C LEU A 78 -6.07 2.48 5.85
N ALA A 79 -7.15 2.96 6.48
CA ALA A 79 -7.71 2.37 7.69
C ALA A 79 -8.26 0.96 7.43
N SER A 80 -9.00 0.77 6.33
CA SER A 80 -9.47 -0.57 5.93
C SER A 80 -8.29 -1.49 5.58
N GLY A 81 -7.28 -1.01 4.87
CA GLY A 81 -6.08 -1.80 4.53
C GLY A 81 -5.29 -2.27 5.74
N ARG A 82 -5.04 -1.38 6.71
CA ARG A 82 -4.37 -1.71 7.98
C ARG A 82 -5.19 -2.70 8.81
N THR A 83 -6.50 -2.48 8.90
CA THR A 83 -7.39 -3.38 9.66
C THR A 83 -7.45 -4.77 9.03
N LEU A 84 -7.63 -4.86 7.71
CA LEU A 84 -7.65 -6.14 6.97
C LEU A 84 -6.33 -6.91 7.13
N LEU A 85 -5.18 -6.24 6.97
CA LEU A 85 -3.88 -6.90 7.09
C LEU A 85 -3.67 -7.46 8.50
N SER A 86 -4.15 -6.72 9.52
CA SER A 86 -4.13 -7.19 10.90
C SER A 86 -4.99 -8.44 11.08
N ILE A 87 -6.24 -8.42 10.60
CA ILE A 87 -7.18 -9.56 10.67
C ILE A 87 -6.62 -10.80 9.98
N TYR A 88 -6.09 -10.66 8.75
CA TYR A 88 -5.55 -11.81 8.00
C TYR A 88 -4.38 -12.49 8.72
N GLU A 89 -3.62 -11.70 9.47
CA GLU A 89 -2.39 -12.16 10.12
C GLU A 89 -2.58 -12.62 11.57
N LEU A 90 -3.80 -12.56 12.10
CA LEU A 90 -4.17 -13.29 13.33
C LEU A 90 -4.00 -14.81 13.18
N GLY A 91 -4.03 -15.32 11.94
CA GLY A 91 -3.76 -16.73 11.62
C GLY A 91 -2.29 -17.03 11.30
N VAL A 92 -1.37 -16.09 11.54
CA VAL A 92 0.06 -16.23 11.23
C VAL A 92 0.83 -16.38 12.52
N ALA A 93 1.41 -17.56 12.74
CA ALA A 93 2.19 -17.84 13.94
C ALA A 93 3.50 -17.04 13.98
N ARG A 94 3.65 -16.22 15.03
CA ARG A 94 4.88 -15.53 15.41
C ARG A 94 5.03 -15.63 16.92
N LEU A 95 6.14 -16.22 17.34
CA LEU A 95 6.42 -16.49 18.75
C LEU A 95 6.69 -15.18 19.51
N PRO A 96 6.45 -15.15 20.83
CA PRO A 96 6.87 -14.03 21.67
C PRO A 96 8.38 -13.83 21.58
N ARG A 97 8.84 -12.58 21.71
CA ARG A 97 10.26 -12.20 21.58
C ARG A 97 11.10 -12.62 22.79
N SER A 98 10.49 -12.77 23.95
CA SER A 98 11.16 -13.17 25.20
C SER A 98 10.24 -14.05 26.07
N ALA A 99 10.79 -14.52 27.20
CA ALA A 99 10.04 -15.28 28.19
C ALA A 99 9.31 -14.37 29.22
N ASP A 100 9.37 -13.05 29.06
CA ASP A 100 8.83 -12.10 30.03
C ASP A 100 7.30 -12.14 30.05
N ALA A 101 6.71 -11.97 31.24
CA ALA A 101 5.26 -12.07 31.43
C ALA A 101 4.48 -11.04 30.58
N GLU A 102 5.00 -9.82 30.43
CA GLU A 102 4.39 -8.76 29.63
C GLU A 102 4.38 -9.12 28.13
N GLU A 103 5.48 -9.70 27.61
CA GLU A 103 5.55 -10.14 26.22
C GLU A 103 4.58 -11.30 25.97
N TRP A 104 4.45 -12.23 26.92
CA TRP A 104 3.43 -13.30 26.84
C TRP A 104 2.00 -12.75 26.88
N GLN A 105 1.73 -11.72 27.68
CA GLN A 105 0.43 -11.05 27.71
C GLN A 105 0.14 -10.35 26.37
N HIS A 106 1.12 -9.67 25.79
CA HIS A 106 1.02 -9.01 24.49
C HIS A 106 0.76 -10.02 23.36
N PHE A 107 1.57 -11.09 23.30
CA PHE A 107 1.38 -12.22 22.39
C PHE A 107 -0.02 -12.83 22.51
N SER A 108 -0.45 -13.15 23.74
CA SER A 108 -1.75 -13.80 23.98
C SER A 108 -2.91 -12.86 23.68
N GLY A 109 -2.75 -11.56 23.95
CA GLY A 109 -3.75 -10.54 23.63
C GLY A 109 -3.96 -10.37 22.13
N PHE A 110 -2.88 -10.42 21.33
CA PHE A 110 -2.98 -10.35 19.87
C PHE A 110 -3.72 -11.56 19.28
N TYR A 111 -3.48 -12.77 19.79
CA TYR A 111 -4.12 -13.99 19.32
C TYR A 111 -5.42 -14.35 20.06
N GLY A 112 -5.93 -13.48 20.94
CA GLY A 112 -7.09 -13.75 21.78
C GLY A 112 -8.35 -14.07 20.97
N ASP A 113 -9.20 -14.95 21.52
CA ASP A 113 -10.42 -15.43 20.87
C ASP A 113 -11.35 -14.27 20.46
N ASP A 114 -11.49 -13.27 21.33
CA ASP A 114 -12.31 -12.08 21.10
C ASP A 114 -11.86 -11.35 19.81
N VAL A 115 -10.56 -11.16 19.65
CA VAL A 115 -9.94 -10.48 18.50
C VAL A 115 -10.18 -11.29 17.22
N GLN A 116 -10.05 -12.62 17.29
CA GLN A 116 -10.34 -13.52 16.18
C GLN A 116 -11.82 -13.45 15.77
N VAL A 117 -12.73 -13.48 16.75
CA VAL A 117 -14.18 -13.45 16.53
C VAL A 117 -14.62 -12.11 15.93
N PHE A 118 -14.13 -10.98 16.45
CA PHE A 118 -14.42 -9.67 15.84
C PHE A 118 -13.84 -9.57 14.43
N GLY A 119 -12.58 -9.96 14.24
CA GLY A 119 -11.94 -9.98 12.92
C GLY A 119 -12.74 -10.80 11.90
N ALA A 120 -13.20 -11.99 12.28
CA ALA A 120 -14.00 -12.87 11.42
C ALA A 120 -15.37 -12.27 11.03
N GLN A 121 -16.00 -11.50 11.92
CA GLN A 121 -17.26 -10.82 11.64
C GLN A 121 -17.08 -9.62 10.69
N ILE A 122 -15.97 -8.90 10.82
CA ILE A 122 -15.69 -7.66 10.08
C ILE A 122 -15.16 -7.94 8.68
N VAL A 123 -14.39 -9.02 8.50
CA VAL A 123 -13.61 -9.25 7.27
C VAL A 123 -14.44 -9.21 5.98
N PRO A 124 -15.66 -9.79 5.88
CA PRO A 124 -16.42 -9.76 4.63
C PRO A 124 -16.87 -8.34 4.26
N PHE A 125 -17.22 -7.53 5.26
CA PHE A 125 -17.59 -6.13 5.08
C PHE A 125 -16.41 -5.30 4.59
N LEU A 126 -15.24 -5.42 5.25
CA LEU A 126 -14.06 -4.66 4.86
C LEU A 126 -13.49 -5.11 3.51
N GLU A 127 -13.54 -6.40 3.17
CA GLU A 127 -13.17 -6.90 1.84
C GLU A 127 -14.04 -6.26 0.75
N ALA A 128 -15.36 -6.28 0.93
CA ALA A 128 -16.27 -5.65 0.00
C ALA A 128 -16.07 -4.14 -0.08
N TYR A 129 -15.91 -3.48 1.07
CA TYR A 129 -15.67 -2.04 1.16
C TYR A 129 -14.39 -1.61 0.45
N ALA A 130 -13.28 -2.31 0.70
CA ALA A 130 -11.96 -1.95 0.23
C ALA A 130 -11.75 -2.31 -1.25
N PHE A 131 -12.39 -3.36 -1.77
CA PHE A 131 -12.07 -3.94 -3.07
C PHE A 131 -13.20 -3.93 -4.10
N GLU A 132 -14.39 -3.39 -3.81
CA GLU A 132 -15.47 -3.33 -4.80
C GLU A 132 -15.03 -2.66 -6.12
N TYR A 133 -14.20 -1.60 -6.07
CA TYR A 133 -13.69 -0.93 -7.27
C TYR A 133 -12.86 -1.84 -8.19
N LEU A 134 -12.37 -2.97 -7.69
CA LEU A 134 -11.67 -3.99 -8.48
C LEU A 134 -12.64 -4.90 -9.26
N SER A 135 -13.90 -4.98 -8.84
CA SER A 135 -14.92 -5.85 -9.44
C SER A 135 -15.80 -5.16 -10.50
N GLN A 136 -15.54 -3.88 -10.81
CA GLN A 136 -16.33 -3.13 -11.79
C GLN A 136 -16.30 -3.76 -13.18
N GLU A 137 -17.48 -3.80 -13.83
CA GLU A 137 -17.70 -4.40 -15.14
C GLU A 137 -16.76 -3.81 -16.19
N GLN A 138 -15.91 -4.67 -16.72
CA GLN A 138 -15.18 -4.46 -17.97
C GLN A 138 -15.48 -5.63 -18.88
N ALA A 139 -15.44 -5.39 -20.20
CA ALA A 139 -15.41 -6.48 -21.16
C ALA A 139 -14.16 -7.33 -20.87
N LEU A 140 -14.38 -8.53 -20.36
CA LEU A 140 -13.32 -9.49 -20.09
C LEU A 140 -12.97 -10.21 -21.39
N GLU A 141 -11.69 -10.46 -21.61
CA GLU A 141 -11.22 -11.12 -22.81
C GLU A 141 -11.71 -12.57 -22.85
N ALA A 142 -12.41 -12.92 -23.93
CA ALA A 142 -12.89 -14.28 -24.16
C ALA A 142 -11.74 -15.26 -24.49
N GLU A 143 -10.69 -14.75 -25.14
CA GLU A 143 -9.56 -15.56 -25.62
C GLU A 143 -8.41 -15.60 -24.61
N PRO A 144 -7.90 -16.79 -24.23
CA PRO A 144 -6.81 -16.95 -23.27
C PRO A 144 -5.56 -16.11 -23.58
N ALA A 145 -5.15 -16.04 -24.85
CA ALA A 145 -3.97 -15.26 -25.25
C ALA A 145 -4.16 -13.76 -24.99
N ALA A 146 -5.37 -13.23 -25.25
CA ALA A 146 -5.68 -11.82 -25.00
C ALA A 146 -5.76 -11.52 -23.49
N ALA A 147 -6.31 -12.44 -22.70
CA ALA A 147 -6.28 -12.35 -21.24
C ALA A 147 -4.84 -12.42 -20.69
N ALA A 148 -3.99 -13.29 -21.25
CA ALA A 148 -2.60 -13.45 -20.83
C ALA A 148 -1.73 -12.22 -21.14
N ALA A 149 -2.05 -11.48 -22.21
CA ALA A 149 -1.40 -10.22 -22.55
C ALA A 149 -1.52 -9.15 -21.44
N ARG A 150 -2.46 -9.29 -20.48
CA ARG A 150 -2.49 -8.47 -19.25
C ARG A 150 -1.20 -8.54 -18.45
N LEU A 151 -0.61 -9.72 -18.31
CA LEU A 151 0.65 -9.87 -17.56
C LEU A 151 1.80 -9.14 -18.26
N LYS A 152 1.84 -9.20 -19.60
CA LYS A 152 2.80 -8.43 -20.38
C LYS A 152 2.64 -6.92 -20.15
N ARG A 153 1.41 -6.40 -20.16
CA ARG A 153 1.15 -4.99 -19.84
C ARG A 153 1.62 -4.61 -18.44
N ILE A 154 1.37 -5.45 -17.44
CA ILE A 154 1.88 -5.22 -16.08
C ILE A 154 3.40 -5.11 -16.08
N VAL A 155 4.11 -6.03 -16.74
CA VAL A 155 5.59 -6.00 -16.83
C VAL A 155 6.08 -4.73 -17.53
N ASP A 156 5.49 -4.38 -18.66
CA ASP A 156 5.86 -3.22 -19.46
C ASP A 156 5.62 -1.91 -18.68
N ASP A 157 4.45 -1.76 -18.05
CA ASP A 157 4.08 -0.60 -17.25
C ASP A 157 4.95 -0.43 -16.00
N GLU A 158 5.21 -1.53 -15.26
CA GLU A 158 6.11 -1.50 -14.10
C GLU A 158 7.53 -1.11 -14.55
N THR A 159 8.00 -1.66 -15.67
CA THR A 159 9.32 -1.34 -16.22
C THR A 159 9.45 0.15 -16.53
N ALA A 160 8.46 0.73 -17.20
CA ALA A 160 8.41 2.16 -17.51
C ALA A 160 8.37 3.01 -16.22
N PHE A 161 7.49 2.65 -15.29
CA PHE A 161 7.34 3.34 -14.00
C PHE A 161 8.65 3.38 -13.22
N TRP A 162 9.34 2.25 -13.06
CA TRP A 162 10.59 2.22 -12.30
C TRP A 162 11.71 3.00 -13.00
N GLY A 163 11.79 2.93 -14.33
CA GLY A 163 12.76 3.71 -15.11
C GLY A 163 12.59 5.21 -14.87
N GLU A 164 11.36 5.71 -14.96
CA GLU A 164 11.05 7.12 -14.72
C GLU A 164 11.31 7.53 -13.27
N ASN A 165 10.86 6.74 -12.30
CA ASN A 165 10.97 7.07 -10.88
C ASN A 165 12.43 7.06 -10.41
N PHE A 166 13.24 6.07 -10.81
CA PHE A 166 14.66 6.07 -10.46
C PHE A 166 15.39 7.24 -11.11
N ALA A 167 15.09 7.58 -12.37
CA ALA A 167 15.64 8.77 -13.00
C ALA A 167 15.28 10.05 -12.23
N ARG A 168 14.02 10.19 -11.81
CA ARG A 168 13.58 11.35 -11.00
C ARG A 168 14.29 11.40 -9.65
N LEU A 169 14.38 10.29 -8.94
CA LEU A 169 15.03 10.22 -7.64
C LEU A 169 16.52 10.56 -7.73
N MET A 170 17.22 10.12 -8.78
CA MET A 170 18.60 10.53 -9.05
C MET A 170 18.71 12.03 -9.31
N ARG A 171 17.85 12.60 -10.17
CA ARG A 171 17.85 14.05 -10.45
C ARG A 171 17.61 14.91 -9.20
N ASN A 172 16.80 14.41 -8.27
CA ASN A 172 16.45 15.12 -7.05
C ASN A 172 17.39 14.83 -5.87
N ASP A 173 18.50 14.12 -6.10
CA ASP A 173 19.45 13.69 -5.05
C ASP A 173 18.74 12.99 -3.87
N TYR A 174 17.80 12.10 -4.21
CA TYR A 174 16.92 11.41 -3.27
C TYR A 174 16.86 9.89 -3.54
N LEU A 175 17.85 9.34 -4.26
CA LEU A 175 17.84 7.93 -4.64
C LEU A 175 17.92 7.01 -3.41
N GLN A 176 18.79 7.30 -2.45
CA GLN A 176 18.98 6.42 -1.29
C GLN A 176 17.72 6.38 -0.40
N GLU A 177 17.16 7.54 -0.07
CA GLU A 177 15.92 7.68 0.70
C GLU A 177 14.73 7.12 -0.07
N GLY A 178 14.66 7.36 -1.38
CA GLY A 178 13.64 6.78 -2.26
C GLY A 178 13.70 5.27 -2.29
N LEU A 179 14.90 4.68 -2.45
CA LEU A 179 15.11 3.23 -2.39
C LEU A 179 14.75 2.65 -1.03
N ARG A 180 15.04 3.36 0.07
CA ARG A 180 14.58 2.98 1.42
C ARG A 180 13.06 2.86 1.47
N PHE A 181 12.34 3.87 0.99
CA PHE A 181 10.88 3.86 0.99
C PHE A 181 10.31 2.76 0.09
N ILE A 182 10.86 2.61 -1.12
CA ILE A 182 10.47 1.57 -2.07
C ILE A 182 10.65 0.18 -1.45
N THR A 183 11.77 -0.05 -0.77
CA THR A 183 12.05 -1.32 -0.09
C THR A 183 11.06 -1.58 1.03
N VAL A 184 10.68 -0.57 1.83
CA VAL A 184 9.59 -0.70 2.82
C VAL A 184 8.28 -1.17 2.15
N GLN A 185 7.93 -0.62 0.99
CA GLN A 185 6.69 -1.00 0.29
C GLN A 185 6.74 -2.40 -0.33
N ARG A 186 7.92 -2.85 -0.78
CA ARG A 186 8.07 -4.08 -1.57
C ARG A 186 8.60 -5.24 -0.74
N TRP A 187 9.76 -5.07 -0.11
CA TRP A 187 10.47 -6.11 0.62
C TRP A 187 9.77 -6.43 1.94
N ALA A 188 9.43 -5.42 2.75
CA ALA A 188 8.86 -5.66 4.08
C ALA A 188 7.44 -6.27 4.04
N LEU A 189 6.73 -6.13 2.90
CA LEU A 189 5.41 -6.74 2.66
C LEU A 189 5.45 -8.03 1.82
N ALA A 190 6.61 -8.39 1.25
CA ALA A 190 6.76 -9.63 0.49
C ALA A 190 6.41 -10.89 1.32
N PRO A 191 6.78 -11.01 2.61
CA PRO A 191 6.39 -12.15 3.42
C PRO A 191 4.88 -12.34 3.54
N SER A 192 4.09 -11.26 3.65
CA SER A 192 2.62 -11.34 3.70
C SER A 192 2.05 -11.91 2.39
N ARG A 193 2.52 -11.41 1.23
CA ARG A 193 2.06 -11.87 -0.08
C ARG A 193 2.38 -13.35 -0.30
N ARG A 194 3.61 -13.75 0.01
CA ARG A 194 4.07 -15.14 -0.07
C ARG A 194 3.26 -16.06 0.82
N ARG A 195 2.96 -15.61 2.05
CA ARG A 195 2.17 -16.38 3.01
C ARG A 195 0.71 -16.53 2.60
N ALA A 196 0.11 -15.49 2.05
CA ALA A 196 -1.25 -15.55 1.50
C ALA A 196 -1.34 -16.66 0.43
N LEU A 197 -0.41 -16.65 -0.54
CA LEU A 197 -0.37 -17.67 -1.59
C LEU A 197 -0.06 -19.05 -1.02
N ALA A 198 0.94 -19.19 -0.15
CA ALA A 198 1.32 -20.48 0.44
C ALA A 198 0.19 -21.13 1.24
N ARG A 199 -0.57 -20.34 2.03
CA ARG A 199 -1.75 -20.84 2.76
C ARG A 199 -2.84 -21.32 1.81
N ALA A 200 -3.10 -20.57 0.75
CA ALA A 200 -4.10 -20.96 -0.25
C ALA A 200 -3.67 -22.24 -0.99
N THR A 201 -2.40 -22.35 -1.39
CA THR A 201 -1.83 -23.57 -1.99
C THR A 201 -1.98 -24.76 -1.04
N ALA A 202 -1.60 -24.61 0.23
CA ALA A 202 -1.75 -25.67 1.23
C ALA A 202 -3.22 -26.05 1.51
N SER A 203 -4.15 -25.14 1.24
CA SER A 203 -5.60 -25.38 1.34
C SER A 203 -6.22 -25.94 0.06
N GLY A 204 -5.40 -26.28 -0.94
CA GLY A 204 -5.83 -26.87 -2.20
C GLY A 204 -6.41 -25.90 -3.22
N PHE A 205 -6.26 -24.58 -3.03
CA PHE A 205 -6.88 -23.59 -3.92
C PHE A 205 -6.25 -23.56 -5.31
N LEU A 206 -5.07 -24.16 -5.50
CA LEU A 206 -4.38 -24.26 -6.78
C LEU A 206 -4.36 -25.70 -7.34
N ASP A 207 -5.05 -26.64 -6.68
CA ASP A 207 -5.05 -28.06 -7.09
C ASP A 207 -5.80 -28.32 -8.40
N MET A 208 -6.57 -27.34 -8.86
CA MET A 208 -7.17 -27.37 -10.19
C MET A 208 -6.15 -27.25 -11.32
N LEU A 209 -4.89 -26.87 -11.03
CA LEU A 209 -3.81 -26.72 -11.99
C LEU A 209 -2.67 -27.72 -11.71
N PRO A 210 -2.03 -28.27 -12.76
CA PRO A 210 -0.73 -28.92 -12.65
C PRO A 210 0.28 -27.99 -11.98
N GLU A 211 1.18 -28.55 -11.17
CA GLU A 211 2.17 -27.77 -10.40
C GLU A 211 3.01 -26.83 -11.28
N SER A 212 3.37 -27.28 -12.48
CA SER A 212 4.12 -26.49 -13.47
C SER A 212 3.37 -25.26 -13.99
N LEU A 213 2.04 -25.19 -13.82
CA LEU A 213 1.19 -24.08 -14.25
C LEU A 213 0.74 -23.20 -13.07
N ARG A 214 1.14 -23.50 -11.83
CA ARG A 214 0.72 -22.71 -10.66
C ARG A 214 1.56 -21.43 -10.55
N PRO A 215 0.96 -20.27 -10.20
CA PRO A 215 1.70 -19.03 -9.98
C PRO A 215 2.66 -19.15 -8.77
N GLN A 216 3.75 -18.38 -8.79
CA GLN A 216 4.81 -18.44 -7.79
C GLN A 216 5.26 -17.04 -7.36
N LEU A 217 5.46 -16.82 -6.06
CA LEU A 217 5.99 -15.56 -5.50
C LEU A 217 7.33 -15.76 -4.76
N GLN A 218 7.89 -16.94 -4.89
CA GLN A 218 9.21 -17.32 -4.44
C GLN A 218 9.95 -17.90 -5.64
N GLY A 219 11.20 -17.49 -5.83
CA GLY A 219 12.00 -17.89 -6.98
C GLY A 219 13.37 -17.24 -6.96
N ASP A 220 14.11 -17.48 -8.02
CA ASP A 220 15.46 -16.99 -8.27
C ASP A 220 15.50 -15.59 -8.92
N LEU A 221 14.35 -15.07 -9.37
CA LEU A 221 14.27 -13.81 -10.09
C LEU A 221 13.06 -12.93 -9.68
N PRO A 222 13.29 -11.76 -9.04
CA PRO A 222 14.54 -11.40 -8.36
C PRO A 222 14.88 -12.37 -7.23
N SER A 223 16.17 -12.60 -7.02
CA SER A 223 16.63 -13.42 -5.89
C SER A 223 16.43 -12.68 -4.57
N ASP A 224 16.04 -13.41 -3.52
CA ASP A 224 15.91 -12.86 -2.17
C ASP A 224 17.24 -12.29 -1.67
N THR A 225 18.37 -12.88 -2.05
CA THR A 225 19.71 -12.36 -1.72
C THR A 225 19.96 -10.97 -2.28
N LEU A 226 19.54 -10.68 -3.51
CA LEU A 226 19.66 -9.33 -4.06
C LEU A 226 18.78 -8.35 -3.28
N LEU A 227 17.53 -8.72 -3.04
CA LEU A 227 16.57 -7.87 -2.32
C LEU A 227 17.04 -7.56 -0.90
N GLU A 228 17.57 -8.56 -0.20
CA GLU A 228 18.15 -8.41 1.13
C GLU A 228 19.38 -7.48 1.11
N LYS A 229 20.29 -7.62 0.13
CA LYS A 229 21.45 -6.72 -0.02
C LYS A 229 21.02 -5.28 -0.29
N VAL A 230 20.05 -5.07 -1.18
CA VAL A 230 19.49 -3.74 -1.46
C VAL A 230 18.84 -3.18 -0.20
N ALA A 231 18.05 -3.99 0.51
CA ALA A 231 17.39 -3.55 1.73
C ALA A 231 18.40 -3.17 2.83
N ALA A 232 19.45 -3.98 3.02
CA ALA A 232 20.54 -3.70 3.94
C ALA A 232 21.31 -2.42 3.58
N SER A 233 21.57 -2.16 2.29
CA SER A 233 22.32 -0.96 1.86
C SER A 233 21.58 0.35 2.14
N VAL A 234 20.25 0.30 2.28
CA VAL A 234 19.41 1.46 2.62
C VAL A 234 18.86 1.42 4.04
N GLY A 235 19.31 0.47 4.88
CA GLY A 235 18.94 0.37 6.30
C GLY A 235 17.56 -0.24 6.57
N VAL A 236 16.98 -0.96 5.61
CA VAL A 236 15.71 -1.70 5.77
C VAL A 236 16.01 -3.15 6.15
N THR A 237 16.51 -3.36 7.36
CA THR A 237 16.99 -4.67 7.85
C THR A 237 16.03 -5.38 8.78
N ARG A 238 14.96 -4.69 9.19
CA ARG A 238 14.01 -5.18 10.19
C ARG A 238 12.95 -6.08 9.60
N GLN A 239 12.36 -6.91 10.45
CA GLN A 239 11.34 -7.87 10.08
C GLN A 239 9.99 -7.21 9.86
N GLN A 240 9.12 -7.97 9.22
CA GLN A 240 7.71 -7.66 9.10
C GLN A 240 7.05 -7.64 10.49
N HIS A 241 6.36 -6.58 10.95
CA HIS A 241 5.98 -5.31 10.30
C HIS A 241 6.62 -4.09 10.98
N ALA A 242 7.94 -4.11 11.21
CA ALA A 242 8.66 -3.02 11.86
C ALA A 242 8.44 -1.63 11.22
N TYR A 243 8.08 -1.59 9.93
CA TYR A 243 7.84 -0.37 9.17
C TYR A 243 6.34 -0.06 8.97
N TRP A 244 5.46 -0.61 9.81
CA TRP A 244 4.00 -0.50 9.71
C TRP A 244 3.47 0.90 9.39
N GLN A 245 4.01 1.91 10.07
CA GLN A 245 3.61 3.30 9.90
C GLN A 245 3.90 3.82 8.49
N PHE A 246 4.80 3.21 7.74
CA PHE A 246 5.21 3.70 6.42
C PHE A 246 4.59 2.92 5.27
N TYR A 247 3.73 1.95 5.52
CA TYR A 247 3.03 1.25 4.44
C TYR A 247 1.95 2.14 3.81
N LEU A 248 2.03 2.27 2.49
CA LEU A 248 1.01 2.95 1.71
C LEU A 248 -0.29 2.14 1.66
N PRO A 249 -1.45 2.80 1.53
CA PRO A 249 -2.75 2.12 1.37
C PRO A 249 -2.71 1.08 0.25
N THR A 250 -2.17 1.46 -0.91
CA THR A 250 -2.12 0.57 -2.08
C THR A 250 -1.08 -0.56 -1.95
N SER A 251 0.00 -0.36 -1.18
CA SER A 251 0.97 -1.42 -0.86
C SER A 251 0.34 -2.49 0.03
N THR A 252 -0.40 -2.09 1.06
CA THR A 252 -1.14 -3.05 1.91
C THR A 252 -2.26 -3.74 1.14
N ALA A 253 -2.96 -3.02 0.26
CA ALA A 253 -4.00 -3.58 -0.61
C ALA A 253 -3.48 -4.73 -1.49
N LYS A 254 -2.23 -4.67 -1.97
CA LYS A 254 -1.61 -5.76 -2.76
C LYS A 254 -1.45 -7.06 -1.96
N ALA A 255 -1.07 -6.98 -0.68
CA ALA A 255 -1.05 -8.14 0.20
C ALA A 255 -2.46 -8.62 0.54
N ASN A 256 -3.34 -7.68 0.86
CA ASN A 256 -4.71 -7.97 1.28
C ASN A 256 -5.57 -8.58 0.16
N LEU A 257 -5.35 -8.22 -1.11
CA LEU A 257 -6.05 -8.85 -2.23
C LEU A 257 -5.78 -10.35 -2.31
N LEU A 258 -4.50 -10.75 -2.14
CA LEU A 258 -4.11 -12.16 -2.14
C LEU A 258 -4.67 -12.90 -0.92
N TYR A 259 -4.67 -12.27 0.26
CA TYR A 259 -5.32 -12.86 1.44
C TYR A 259 -6.83 -13.00 1.26
N ALA A 260 -7.51 -11.97 0.76
CA ALA A 260 -8.96 -11.96 0.55
C ALA A 260 -9.40 -13.07 -0.41
N LEU A 261 -8.67 -13.26 -1.53
CA LEU A 261 -8.95 -14.34 -2.47
C LEU A 261 -8.49 -15.70 -1.90
N GLY A 262 -7.33 -15.74 -1.24
CA GLY A 262 -6.72 -16.94 -0.66
C GLY A 262 -7.42 -17.52 0.56
N ARG A 263 -8.43 -16.84 1.11
CA ARG A 263 -9.30 -17.37 2.17
C ARG A 263 -10.71 -17.77 1.71
N ARG A 264 -11.07 -17.51 0.45
CA ARG A 264 -12.39 -17.73 -0.13
C ARG A 264 -12.33 -18.83 -1.20
N PRO A 265 -12.67 -20.10 -0.87
CA PRO A 265 -12.61 -21.19 -1.84
C PRO A 265 -13.47 -20.94 -3.09
N ASP A 266 -14.59 -20.24 -2.93
CA ASP A 266 -15.48 -19.82 -4.02
C ASP A 266 -14.89 -18.72 -4.93
N ARG A 267 -13.68 -18.25 -4.65
CA ARG A 267 -12.89 -17.29 -5.43
C ARG A 267 -11.52 -17.84 -5.84
N ALA A 268 -11.29 -19.15 -5.73
CA ALA A 268 -10.01 -19.78 -6.03
C ALA A 268 -9.52 -19.54 -7.47
N PHE A 269 -10.40 -19.52 -8.47
CA PHE A 269 -9.97 -19.18 -9.85
C PHE A 269 -9.53 -17.72 -9.95
N GLY A 270 -10.23 -16.81 -9.26
CA GLY A 270 -9.81 -15.40 -9.16
C GLY A 270 -8.45 -15.23 -8.49
N LEU A 271 -8.13 -16.07 -7.49
CA LEU A 271 -6.79 -16.09 -6.91
C LEU A 271 -5.71 -16.42 -7.95
N VAL A 272 -5.95 -17.38 -8.86
CA VAL A 272 -4.98 -17.76 -9.91
C VAL A 272 -4.57 -16.52 -10.71
N GLY A 273 -5.55 -15.80 -11.27
CA GLY A 273 -5.26 -14.60 -12.07
C GLY A 273 -4.56 -13.50 -11.27
N ALA A 274 -5.01 -13.24 -10.03
CA ALA A 274 -4.39 -12.23 -9.18
C ALA A 274 -2.95 -12.59 -8.75
N ALA A 275 -2.67 -13.87 -8.52
CA ALA A 275 -1.34 -14.35 -8.16
C ALA A 275 -0.35 -14.31 -9.34
N PHE A 276 -0.80 -14.62 -10.56
CA PHE A 276 0.01 -14.43 -11.77
C PHE A 276 0.36 -12.96 -12.02
N ALA A 277 -0.60 -12.05 -11.82
CA ALA A 277 -0.36 -10.61 -11.89
C ALA A 277 0.63 -10.14 -10.81
N ALA A 278 0.54 -10.69 -9.59
CA ALA A 278 1.50 -10.44 -8.52
C ALA A 278 2.92 -10.92 -8.87
N GLU A 279 3.05 -12.06 -9.55
CA GLU A 279 4.33 -12.59 -10.04
C GLU A 279 4.94 -11.71 -11.15
N ALA A 280 4.11 -11.27 -12.10
CA ALA A 280 4.53 -10.36 -13.19
C ALA A 280 5.11 -9.05 -12.64
N GLU A 281 4.42 -8.46 -11.66
CA GLU A 281 4.86 -7.25 -10.99
C GLU A 281 6.17 -7.46 -10.21
N TRP A 282 6.29 -8.60 -9.50
CA TRP A 282 7.50 -8.94 -8.75
C TRP A 282 8.72 -9.11 -9.65
N LEU A 283 8.55 -9.78 -10.80
CA LEU A 283 9.58 -9.95 -11.81
C LEU A 283 10.08 -8.60 -12.35
N ALA A 284 9.16 -7.70 -12.72
CA ALA A 284 9.50 -6.38 -13.24
C ALA A 284 10.23 -5.51 -12.20
N PHE A 285 9.81 -5.56 -10.93
CA PHE A 285 10.50 -4.88 -9.84
C PHE A 285 11.94 -5.40 -9.65
N GLY A 286 12.13 -6.72 -9.73
CA GLY A 286 13.46 -7.32 -9.71
C GLY A 286 14.38 -6.80 -10.80
N ALA A 287 13.88 -6.78 -12.04
CA ALA A 287 14.62 -6.25 -13.18
C ALA A 287 15.01 -4.79 -12.99
N ALA A 288 14.12 -4.00 -12.40
CA ALA A 288 14.38 -2.60 -12.12
C ALA A 288 15.46 -2.40 -11.04
N LEU A 289 15.42 -3.19 -9.96
CA LEU A 289 16.44 -3.15 -8.91
C LEU A 289 17.82 -3.55 -9.42
N GLU A 290 17.91 -4.56 -10.30
CA GLU A 290 19.20 -4.95 -10.88
C GLU A 290 19.82 -3.83 -11.71
N ARG A 291 19.00 -3.06 -12.44
CA ARG A 291 19.48 -1.89 -13.16
C ARG A 291 19.90 -0.76 -12.21
N ALA A 292 19.07 -0.46 -11.20
CA ALA A 292 19.33 0.64 -10.26
C ALA A 292 20.50 0.36 -9.31
N CYS A 293 20.71 -0.92 -8.97
CA CYS A 293 21.72 -1.38 -8.01
C CYS A 293 22.68 -2.38 -8.66
N ALA A 294 23.15 -2.10 -9.87
CA ALA A 294 24.02 -3.01 -10.65
C ALA A 294 25.26 -3.50 -9.87
N HIS A 295 25.78 -2.69 -8.94
CA HIS A 295 26.91 -3.00 -8.07
C HIS A 295 26.60 -4.08 -7.00
N LEU A 296 25.34 -4.42 -6.78
CA LEU A 296 24.89 -5.47 -5.84
C LEU A 296 24.48 -6.77 -6.54
N VAL A 297 24.40 -6.76 -7.87
CA VAL A 297 23.98 -7.90 -8.67
C VAL A 297 25.10 -8.95 -8.70
N PRO A 298 24.81 -10.23 -8.41
CA PRO A 298 25.81 -11.30 -8.54
C PRO A 298 26.34 -11.44 -9.98
N ALA A 299 27.62 -11.80 -10.13
CA ALA A 299 28.21 -12.08 -11.43
C ALA A 299 27.56 -13.30 -12.11
N GLY A 300 27.47 -13.28 -13.45
CA GLY A 300 27.00 -14.44 -14.25
C GLY A 300 25.54 -14.38 -14.72
N ARG A 301 24.87 -13.23 -14.65
CA ARG A 301 23.52 -13.06 -15.21
C ARG A 301 23.56 -12.90 -16.73
N GLU A 302 22.78 -13.73 -17.42
CA GLU A 302 22.68 -13.71 -18.88
C GLU A 302 21.90 -12.49 -19.39
N PRO A 303 22.36 -11.82 -20.47
CA PRO A 303 21.60 -10.75 -21.11
C PRO A 303 20.22 -11.25 -21.57
N GLY A 304 19.17 -10.47 -21.30
CA GLY A 304 17.81 -10.79 -21.76
C GLY A 304 17.07 -11.84 -20.93
N GLU A 305 17.66 -12.36 -19.85
CA GLU A 305 17.01 -13.35 -18.97
C GLU A 305 15.62 -12.89 -18.48
N PHE A 306 15.50 -11.63 -18.05
CA PHE A 306 14.21 -11.06 -17.62
C PHE A 306 13.13 -11.08 -18.69
N ALA A 307 13.48 -10.71 -19.93
CA ALA A 307 12.52 -10.68 -21.03
C ALA A 307 12.00 -12.10 -21.32
N ARG A 308 12.93 -13.08 -21.38
CA ARG A 308 12.57 -14.50 -21.54
C ARG A 308 11.66 -14.98 -20.39
N ARG A 309 11.95 -14.63 -19.14
CA ARG A 309 11.13 -15.02 -17.98
C ARG A 309 9.75 -14.37 -17.99
N ALA A 310 9.64 -13.14 -18.50
CA ALA A 310 8.36 -12.48 -18.70
C ALA A 310 7.53 -13.19 -19.79
N ASP A 311 8.14 -13.58 -20.91
CA ASP A 311 7.47 -14.33 -21.97
C ASP A 311 7.02 -15.73 -21.49
N GLU A 312 7.88 -16.42 -20.74
CA GLU A 312 7.55 -17.70 -20.09
C GLU A 312 6.38 -17.58 -19.11
N LEU A 313 6.33 -16.49 -18.33
CA LEU A 313 5.23 -16.21 -17.41
C LEU A 313 3.90 -16.01 -18.15
N VAL A 314 3.90 -15.23 -19.23
CA VAL A 314 2.72 -15.00 -20.08
C VAL A 314 2.23 -16.32 -20.67
N ALA A 315 3.13 -17.10 -21.27
CA ALA A 315 2.79 -18.40 -21.86
C ALA A 315 2.23 -19.38 -20.82
N ARG A 316 2.81 -19.41 -19.61
CA ARG A 316 2.33 -20.27 -18.53
C ARG A 316 0.94 -19.86 -18.04
N PHE A 317 0.66 -18.56 -17.94
CA PHE A 317 -0.67 -18.09 -17.57
C PHE A 317 -1.71 -18.40 -18.66
N GLU A 318 -1.36 -18.25 -19.94
CA GLU A 318 -2.21 -18.66 -21.04
C GLU A 318 -2.57 -20.15 -20.96
N GLN A 319 -1.58 -21.02 -20.73
CA GLN A 319 -1.79 -22.46 -20.56
C GLN A 319 -2.66 -22.77 -19.33
N ALA A 320 -2.48 -22.05 -18.22
CA ALA A 320 -3.32 -22.18 -17.04
C ALA A 320 -4.78 -21.81 -17.33
N LEU A 321 -5.02 -20.72 -18.07
CA LEU A 321 -6.36 -20.30 -18.50
C LEU A 321 -7.00 -21.33 -19.44
N GLN A 322 -6.24 -21.87 -20.40
CA GLN A 322 -6.71 -22.94 -21.28
C GLN A 322 -7.09 -24.20 -20.50
N ALA A 323 -6.27 -24.62 -19.53
CA ALA A 323 -6.56 -25.76 -18.67
C ALA A 323 -7.83 -25.53 -17.83
N ILE A 324 -7.97 -24.35 -17.23
CA ILE A 324 -9.16 -23.98 -16.45
C ILE A 324 -10.41 -24.00 -17.34
N ALA A 325 -10.35 -23.38 -18.52
CA ALA A 325 -11.47 -23.32 -19.46
C ALA A 325 -11.88 -24.72 -19.93
N ALA A 326 -10.91 -25.57 -20.27
CA ALA A 326 -11.17 -26.93 -20.76
C ALA A 326 -11.81 -27.83 -19.69
N GLN A 327 -11.38 -27.70 -18.43
CA GLN A 327 -11.83 -28.57 -17.35
C GLN A 327 -13.07 -28.06 -16.60
N PHE A 328 -13.19 -26.74 -16.41
CA PHE A 328 -14.22 -26.13 -15.54
C PHE A 328 -15.14 -25.16 -16.28
N GLY A 329 -14.91 -24.95 -17.58
CA GLY A 329 -15.76 -24.15 -18.45
C GLY A 329 -15.63 -22.64 -18.25
N THR A 330 -16.49 -21.91 -18.96
CA THR A 330 -16.50 -20.44 -19.01
C THR A 330 -16.57 -19.77 -17.63
N PRO A 331 -17.40 -20.20 -16.66
CA PRO A 331 -17.46 -19.55 -15.34
C PRO A 331 -16.11 -19.45 -14.62
N ALA A 332 -15.36 -20.55 -14.60
CA ALA A 332 -14.05 -20.61 -13.95
C ALA A 332 -13.01 -19.76 -14.69
N TYR A 333 -13.01 -19.85 -16.03
CA TYR A 333 -12.17 -19.00 -16.88
C TYR A 333 -12.44 -17.51 -16.61
N THR A 334 -13.71 -17.09 -16.64
CA THR A 334 -14.10 -15.70 -16.40
C THR A 334 -13.65 -15.22 -15.02
N GLN A 335 -13.80 -16.04 -13.97
CA GLN A 335 -13.34 -15.66 -12.64
C GLN A 335 -11.80 -15.52 -12.57
N ALA A 336 -11.04 -16.36 -13.28
CA ALA A 336 -9.59 -16.21 -13.39
C ALA A 336 -9.19 -14.91 -14.10
N VAL A 337 -9.85 -14.56 -15.21
CA VAL A 337 -9.63 -13.28 -15.91
C VAL A 337 -10.02 -12.08 -15.04
N GLN A 338 -11.13 -12.17 -14.28
CA GLN A 338 -11.49 -11.14 -13.29
C GLN A 338 -10.37 -10.93 -12.27
N GLY A 339 -9.75 -12.01 -11.79
CA GLY A 339 -8.63 -11.95 -10.85
C GLY A 339 -7.42 -11.19 -11.40
N ALA A 340 -7.04 -11.50 -12.64
CA ALA A 340 -5.95 -10.81 -13.33
C ALA A 340 -6.28 -9.32 -13.58
N ALA A 341 -7.49 -9.01 -14.02
CA ALA A 341 -7.94 -7.63 -14.24
C ALA A 341 -7.99 -6.81 -12.95
N ALA A 342 -8.48 -7.40 -11.86
CA ALA A 342 -8.48 -6.78 -10.53
C ALA A 342 -7.06 -6.45 -10.06
N ALA A 343 -6.12 -7.38 -10.21
CA ALA A 343 -4.74 -7.17 -9.84
C ALA A 343 -4.01 -6.15 -10.74
N GLU A 344 -4.25 -6.17 -12.06
CA GLU A 344 -3.73 -5.16 -13.01
C GLU A 344 -4.14 -3.74 -12.60
N ARG A 345 -5.44 -3.55 -12.31
CA ARG A 345 -5.98 -2.26 -11.83
C ARG A 345 -5.38 -1.84 -10.50
N LEU A 346 -5.17 -2.78 -9.57
CA LEU A 346 -4.51 -2.49 -8.31
C LEU A 346 -3.03 -2.12 -8.52
N CYS A 347 -2.33 -2.77 -9.46
CA CYS A 347 -0.97 -2.41 -9.82
C CYS A 347 -0.89 -0.99 -10.39
N GLU A 348 -1.78 -0.62 -11.31
CA GLU A 348 -1.90 0.75 -11.85
C GLU A 348 -2.04 1.79 -10.72
N ARG A 349 -3.01 1.57 -9.82
CA ARG A 349 -3.27 2.49 -8.71
C ARG A 349 -2.13 2.56 -7.70
N ALA A 350 -1.46 1.45 -7.45
CA ALA A 350 -0.29 1.43 -6.58
C ALA A 350 0.94 2.10 -7.18
N ARG A 351 1.14 2.02 -8.51
CA ARG A 351 2.17 2.80 -9.21
C ARG A 351 1.89 4.29 -9.04
N TRP A 352 0.66 4.73 -9.28
CA TRP A 352 0.27 6.12 -9.06
C TRP A 352 0.54 6.55 -7.61
N ASP A 353 0.05 5.80 -6.62
CA ASP A 353 0.17 6.17 -5.20
C ASP A 353 1.63 6.25 -4.73
N LEU A 354 2.45 5.25 -5.07
CA LEU A 354 3.88 5.27 -4.78
C LEU A 354 4.61 6.38 -5.53
N GLY A 355 4.29 6.58 -6.82
CA GLY A 355 4.87 7.62 -7.66
C GLY A 355 4.63 9.02 -7.09
N GLU A 356 3.39 9.33 -6.72
CA GLU A 356 3.01 10.59 -6.10
C GLU A 356 3.70 10.79 -4.74
N GLN A 357 3.89 9.72 -3.95
CA GLN A 357 4.55 9.81 -2.64
C GLN A 357 6.04 10.12 -2.85
N LEU A 358 6.70 9.42 -3.77
CA LEU A 358 8.09 9.68 -4.11
C LEU A 358 8.30 11.06 -4.76
N LEU A 359 7.36 11.51 -5.59
CA LEU A 359 7.38 12.86 -6.17
C LEU A 359 7.35 13.91 -5.06
N TRP A 360 6.37 13.82 -4.16
CA TRP A 360 6.22 14.74 -3.05
C TRP A 360 7.47 14.79 -2.15
N LEU A 361 7.95 13.62 -1.71
CA LEU A 361 9.11 13.52 -0.82
C LEU A 361 10.40 14.01 -1.47
N SER A 362 10.69 13.58 -2.69
CA SER A 362 11.90 14.01 -3.42
C SER A 362 11.85 15.47 -3.84
N SER A 363 10.67 16.10 -3.80
CA SER A 363 10.47 17.51 -4.16
C SER A 363 10.08 18.38 -2.96
N ILE A 364 10.31 17.93 -1.73
CA ILE A 364 9.79 18.57 -0.51
C ILE A 364 10.13 20.07 -0.42
N ARG A 365 11.31 20.48 -0.91
CA ARG A 365 11.72 21.90 -0.96
C ARG A 365 10.80 22.76 -1.84
N HIS A 366 10.25 22.21 -2.91
CA HIS A 366 9.25 22.90 -3.74
C HIS A 366 7.92 23.00 -2.99
N TYR A 367 7.51 21.96 -2.26
CA TYR A 367 6.29 21.98 -1.46
C TYR A 367 6.36 22.95 -0.27
N ILE A 368 7.54 23.23 0.26
CA ILE A 368 7.77 24.34 1.20
C ILE A 368 7.56 25.69 0.49
N LYS A 369 8.13 25.90 -0.69
CA LYS A 369 7.92 27.14 -1.47
C LYS A 369 6.44 27.35 -1.84
N PHE A 370 5.74 26.27 -2.19
CA PHE A 370 4.30 26.27 -2.44
C PHE A 370 3.52 26.70 -1.20
N ALA A 371 3.92 26.19 -0.03
CA ALA A 371 3.31 26.55 1.25
C ALA A 371 3.37 28.08 1.51
N HIS A 372 4.52 28.71 1.24
CA HIS A 372 4.65 30.16 1.36
C HIS A 372 3.75 30.94 0.39
N ARG A 373 3.75 30.56 -0.90
CA ARG A 373 2.89 31.19 -1.91
C ARG A 373 1.40 31.06 -1.57
N ILE A 374 0.99 29.89 -1.07
CA ILE A 374 -0.39 29.64 -0.64
C ILE A 374 -0.72 30.49 0.59
N SER A 375 0.18 30.59 1.56
CA SER A 375 -0.01 31.43 2.75
C SER A 375 -0.24 32.90 2.38
N GLU A 376 0.61 33.47 1.52
CA GLU A 376 0.45 34.85 1.03
C GLU A 376 -0.88 35.05 0.30
N ARG A 377 -1.30 34.04 -0.48
CA ARG A 377 -2.57 34.08 -1.20
C ARG A 377 -3.76 33.98 -0.25
N ILE A 378 -3.69 33.18 0.81
CA ILE A 378 -4.72 33.10 1.86
C ILE A 378 -4.93 34.47 2.49
N ASP A 379 -3.86 35.17 2.86
CA ASP A 379 -3.95 36.48 3.52
C ASP A 379 -4.70 37.52 2.67
N VAL A 380 -4.62 37.41 1.35
CA VAL A 380 -5.27 38.33 0.39
C VAL A 380 -6.67 37.86 0.00
N GLU A 381 -6.80 36.59 -0.41
CA GLU A 381 -8.02 36.07 -1.06
C GLU A 381 -8.98 35.41 -0.07
N CYS A 382 -8.49 34.86 1.04
CA CYS A 382 -9.26 34.07 2.00
C CYS A 382 -8.82 34.31 3.47
N PRO A 383 -8.75 35.56 3.96
CA PRO A 383 -8.19 35.85 5.29
C PRO A 383 -8.98 35.21 6.45
N GLY A 384 -10.24 34.83 6.22
CA GLY A 384 -11.10 34.14 7.18
C GLY A 384 -11.19 32.63 6.97
N ILE A 385 -10.24 32.01 6.25
CA ILE A 385 -10.18 30.55 6.11
C ILE A 385 -10.13 29.89 7.49
N ASP A 386 -10.85 28.78 7.67
CA ASP A 386 -10.71 27.99 8.88
C ASP A 386 -9.28 27.42 8.94
N ARG A 387 -8.53 27.85 9.96
CA ARG A 387 -7.14 27.47 10.14
C ARG A 387 -6.99 26.07 10.70
N GLU A 388 -8.03 25.51 11.31
CA GLU A 388 -7.96 24.28 12.11
C GLU A 388 -6.72 24.28 13.01
N THR A 389 -6.81 25.00 14.14
CA THR A 389 -5.70 25.15 15.09
C THR A 389 -5.62 23.94 16.02
N PHE A 390 -4.41 23.43 16.18
CA PHE A 390 -4.08 22.34 17.08
C PHE A 390 -3.06 22.82 18.12
N VAL A 391 -3.21 22.33 19.35
CA VAL A 391 -2.27 22.54 20.46
C VAL A 391 -1.91 21.17 21.00
N GLU A 392 -0.67 20.75 20.77
CA GLU A 392 -0.20 19.41 21.09
C GLU A 392 0.98 19.46 22.08
N PRO A 393 0.99 18.61 23.13
CA PRO A 393 2.07 18.58 24.12
C PRO A 393 3.32 17.86 23.59
N PHE A 394 4.43 18.01 24.32
CA PHE A 394 5.69 17.28 24.08
C PHE A 394 5.48 15.78 23.85
N GLU A 395 6.19 15.21 22.87
CA GLU A 395 6.15 13.79 22.49
C GLU A 395 4.78 13.27 22.01
N MET A 396 3.80 14.15 21.82
CA MET A 396 2.60 13.80 21.05
C MET A 396 3.05 13.38 19.65
N CYS A 397 2.85 12.11 19.33
CA CYS A 397 3.19 11.51 18.04
C CYS A 397 1.92 11.26 17.26
N SER A 398 1.78 11.92 16.12
CA SER A 398 0.76 11.55 15.16
C SER A 398 1.16 10.25 14.49
N THR A 399 0.47 9.17 14.84
CA THR A 399 0.56 7.92 14.06
C THR A 399 0.32 8.26 12.60
N THR A 400 1.18 7.76 11.73
CA THR A 400 1.15 8.19 10.33
C THR A 400 -0.22 7.95 9.70
N HIS A 401 -0.66 8.94 8.94
CA HIS A 401 -1.97 8.96 8.32
C HIS A 401 -1.95 9.77 7.03
N VAL A 402 -3.13 9.90 6.44
CA VAL A 402 -3.38 10.65 5.20
C VAL A 402 -4.61 11.52 5.42
N HIS A 403 -4.67 12.66 4.72
CA HIS A 403 -5.88 13.47 4.64
C HIS A 403 -6.64 13.17 3.34
N ASN A 404 -7.91 13.57 3.30
CA ASN A 404 -8.78 13.43 2.12
C ASN A 404 -8.77 14.70 1.23
N ASP A 405 -7.84 15.60 1.51
CA ASP A 405 -7.73 16.98 1.03
C ASP A 405 -6.29 17.48 1.22
N HIS A 406 -5.97 18.63 0.62
CA HIS A 406 -4.65 19.25 0.73
C HIS A 406 -4.58 20.09 2.00
N ARG A 407 -3.47 20.01 2.75
CA ARG A 407 -3.26 20.75 3.99
C ARG A 407 -2.04 21.65 3.91
N LEU A 408 -2.17 22.88 4.38
CA LEU A 408 -1.03 23.76 4.63
C LEU A 408 -0.69 23.72 6.12
N VAL A 409 0.41 23.07 6.50
CA VAL A 409 0.87 23.09 7.90
C VAL A 409 1.69 24.34 8.14
N THR A 410 1.37 25.10 9.19
CA THR A 410 2.14 26.28 9.63
C THR A 410 2.36 26.21 11.14
N ILE A 411 3.61 26.34 11.60
CA ILE A 411 3.92 26.40 13.04
C ILE A 411 3.77 27.83 13.55
N GLU A 412 2.90 28.02 14.53
CA GLU A 412 2.71 29.29 15.23
C GLU A 412 3.65 29.38 16.44
N GLU A 413 3.66 28.35 17.28
CA GLU A 413 4.51 28.26 18.48
C GLU A 413 5.10 26.87 18.63
N GLY A 414 6.30 26.77 19.22
CA GLY A 414 6.97 25.50 19.48
C GLY A 414 7.76 24.93 18.30
N GLN A 415 8.02 23.62 18.36
CA GLN A 415 8.82 22.87 17.39
C GLN A 415 8.20 21.52 17.10
N MET A 416 8.18 21.15 15.83
CA MET A 416 7.66 19.88 15.34
C MET A 416 8.67 19.20 14.42
N LEU A 417 8.73 17.87 14.49
CA LEU A 417 9.39 17.04 13.50
C LEU A 417 8.33 16.44 12.59
N PHE A 418 8.43 16.69 11.30
CA PHE A 418 7.60 16.08 10.28
C PHE A 418 8.35 14.95 9.57
N TRP A 419 7.66 13.87 9.22
CA TRP A 419 8.22 12.79 8.41
C TRP A 419 7.22 12.25 7.40
N GLY A 420 7.72 11.84 6.24
CA GLY A 420 6.94 11.13 5.22
C GLY A 420 7.59 9.84 4.71
N ASN A 421 8.75 9.48 5.27
CA ASN A 421 9.49 8.24 4.99
C ASN A 421 10.41 7.91 6.18
N VAL A 422 10.78 6.65 6.33
CA VAL A 422 11.80 6.20 7.28
C VAL A 422 13.10 6.98 7.03
N GLY A 423 13.58 7.71 8.04
CA GLY A 423 14.81 8.49 7.97
C GLY A 423 14.70 9.82 7.21
N MET A 424 13.54 10.17 6.62
CA MET A 424 13.29 11.53 6.16
C MET A 424 12.68 12.34 7.29
N GLN A 425 13.33 13.45 7.63
CA GLN A 425 12.89 14.36 8.68
C GLN A 425 12.90 15.79 8.16
N LEU A 426 11.79 16.50 8.37
CA LEU A 426 11.69 17.93 8.19
C LEU A 426 11.47 18.56 9.56
N LYS A 427 12.49 19.23 10.09
CA LYS A 427 12.37 20.03 11.31
C LYS A 427 11.60 21.30 10.99
N MET A 428 10.56 21.58 11.76
CA MET A 428 9.72 22.77 11.61
C MET A 428 9.76 23.57 12.91
N ASN A 429 10.10 24.85 12.79
CA ASN A 429 10.11 25.84 13.85
C ASN A 429 9.03 26.88 13.60
N VAL A 430 8.84 27.79 14.56
CA VAL A 430 7.96 28.96 14.43
C VAL A 430 8.11 29.64 13.06
N GLY A 431 6.99 29.77 12.35
CA GLY A 431 6.90 30.39 11.03
C GLY A 431 7.13 29.44 9.84
N ASP A 432 7.71 28.25 10.06
CA ASP A 432 7.92 27.25 9.01
C ASP A 432 6.58 26.70 8.49
N LYS A 433 6.54 26.41 7.19
CA LYS A 433 5.35 25.95 6.49
C LYS A 433 5.65 24.81 5.53
N VAL A 434 4.72 23.87 5.39
CA VAL A 434 4.81 22.82 4.38
C VAL A 434 3.43 22.46 3.83
N LEU A 435 3.35 22.25 2.52
CA LEU A 435 2.16 21.74 1.86
C LEU A 435 2.17 20.22 1.88
N ILE A 436 1.10 19.63 2.41
CA ILE A 436 0.82 18.20 2.39
C ILE A 436 -0.31 17.95 1.39
N PRO A 437 -0.01 17.31 0.25
CA PRO A 437 -1.04 17.00 -0.73
C PRO A 437 -2.02 15.93 -0.25
N ASP A 438 -3.23 15.93 -0.83
CA ASP A 438 -4.26 14.90 -0.63
C ASP A 438 -3.69 13.48 -0.76
N GLY A 439 -4.04 12.63 0.20
CA GLY A 439 -3.67 11.23 0.22
C GLY A 439 -2.18 10.95 0.41
N ARG A 440 -1.34 11.91 0.83
CA ARG A 440 0.09 11.68 1.11
C ARG A 440 0.31 11.21 2.54
N LEU A 441 1.02 10.09 2.68
CA LEU A 441 1.28 9.47 3.97
C LEU A 441 2.34 10.26 4.73
N HIS A 442 2.02 10.69 5.94
CA HIS A 442 2.91 11.49 6.76
C HIS A 442 2.60 11.33 8.25
N GLY A 443 3.48 11.85 9.11
CA GLY A 443 3.25 12.00 10.55
C GLY A 443 4.11 13.09 11.16
N SER A 444 3.92 13.34 12.45
CA SER A 444 4.59 14.40 13.18
C SER A 444 4.85 14.05 14.65
N THR A 445 5.92 14.60 15.24
CA THR A 445 6.21 14.57 16.69
C THR A 445 6.44 15.99 17.16
N VAL A 446 5.82 16.37 18.27
CA VAL A 446 6.15 17.61 18.97
C VAL A 446 7.48 17.47 19.73
N LEU A 447 8.42 18.38 19.45
CA LEU A 447 9.77 18.38 20.05
C LEU A 447 9.93 19.37 21.22
N SER A 448 9.02 20.35 21.34
CA SER A 448 8.99 21.34 22.42
C SER A 448 8.00 20.94 23.52
N GLY A 449 7.97 21.67 24.64
CA GLY A 449 7.00 21.44 25.73
C GLY A 449 5.54 21.40 25.23
N GLU A 450 5.21 22.29 24.31
CA GLU A 450 3.94 22.38 23.59
C GLU A 450 4.22 22.93 22.17
N CYS A 451 3.37 22.61 21.20
CA CYS A 451 3.42 23.16 19.85
C CYS A 451 2.00 23.57 19.40
N THR A 452 1.87 24.81 18.94
CA THR A 452 0.64 25.34 18.33
C THR A 452 0.86 25.45 16.83
N TYR A 453 -0.02 24.85 16.04
CA TYR A 453 0.07 24.87 14.58
C TYR A 453 -1.31 24.90 13.91
N HIS A 454 -1.33 25.30 12.64
CA HIS A 454 -2.54 25.40 11.82
C HIS A 454 -2.45 24.45 10.62
N GLN A 455 -3.60 23.93 10.17
CA GLN A 455 -3.72 23.07 9.00
C GLN A 455 -4.95 23.39 8.13
N PRO A 456 -5.11 24.62 7.60
CA PRO A 456 -6.22 24.94 6.71
C PRO A 456 -6.27 24.02 5.49
N ILE A 457 -7.50 23.68 5.08
CA ILE A 457 -7.78 22.92 3.86
C ILE A 457 -7.58 23.81 2.64
N ILE A 458 -6.73 23.37 1.72
CA ILE A 458 -6.38 24.14 0.52
C ILE A 458 -7.19 23.67 -0.71
N PRO A 459 -7.78 24.59 -1.48
CA PRO A 459 -8.46 24.26 -2.73
C PRO A 459 -7.57 23.49 -3.72
N ASN A 460 -8.16 22.49 -4.38
CA ASN A 460 -7.43 21.59 -5.28
C ASN A 460 -6.86 22.31 -6.52
N ASP A 461 -7.57 23.31 -7.05
CA ASP A 461 -7.14 24.11 -8.20
C ASP A 461 -5.86 24.92 -7.89
N TRP A 462 -5.69 25.41 -6.66
CA TRP A 462 -4.49 26.11 -6.23
C TRP A 462 -3.27 25.20 -6.27
N VAL A 463 -3.42 23.97 -5.75
CA VAL A 463 -2.34 22.99 -5.72
C VAL A 463 -2.02 22.48 -7.13
N GLN A 464 -3.03 22.20 -7.95
CA GLN A 464 -2.85 21.73 -9.32
C GLN A 464 -2.06 22.72 -10.19
N ALA A 465 -2.31 24.02 -10.05
CA ALA A 465 -1.55 25.04 -10.76
C ALA A 465 -0.05 24.98 -10.42
N LEU A 466 0.29 24.84 -9.14
CA LEU A 466 1.67 24.78 -8.65
C LEU A 466 2.39 23.49 -9.08
N VAL A 467 1.70 22.35 -9.03
CA VAL A 467 2.26 21.07 -9.49
C VAL A 467 2.51 21.08 -11.00
N ALA A 468 1.61 21.69 -11.78
CA ALA A 468 1.81 21.84 -13.23
C ALA A 468 3.05 22.68 -13.57
N GLU A 469 3.34 23.73 -12.78
CA GLU A 469 4.58 24.51 -12.92
C GLU A 469 5.84 23.64 -12.65
N LEU A 470 5.79 22.78 -11.63
CA LEU A 470 6.90 21.87 -11.31
C LEU A 470 7.19 20.91 -12.47
N ASP A 471 6.14 20.33 -13.05
CA ASP A 471 6.26 19.40 -14.17
C ASP A 471 6.79 20.08 -15.44
N ALA A 472 6.36 21.31 -15.71
CA ALA A 472 6.86 22.09 -16.84
C ALA A 472 8.37 22.37 -16.72
N ASN A 473 8.81 22.76 -15.52
CA ASN A 473 10.22 23.01 -15.24
C ASN A 473 11.08 21.74 -15.37
N ALA A 474 10.56 20.60 -14.90
CA ALA A 474 11.25 19.31 -15.03
C ALA A 474 11.43 18.89 -16.50
N LYS A 475 10.45 19.17 -17.37
CA LYS A 475 10.54 18.89 -18.81
C LYS A 475 11.54 19.82 -19.51
N ALA A 476 11.54 21.11 -19.18
CA ALA A 476 12.48 22.08 -19.76
C ALA A 476 13.94 21.77 -19.38
N GLY A 477 14.19 21.38 -18.12
CA GLY A 477 15.53 21.02 -17.65
C GLY A 477 16.06 19.67 -18.18
N ALA A 478 15.21 18.82 -18.75
CA ALA A 478 15.62 17.56 -19.40
C ALA A 478 15.93 17.72 -20.90
N SER A 479 15.56 18.86 -21.50
CA SER A 479 15.80 19.20 -22.91
C SER A 479 17.03 20.08 -23.15
N ALA A 480 17.73 20.48 -22.08
CA ALA A 480 18.99 21.20 -22.08
C ALA A 480 20.11 20.29 -21.59
#